data_AF-A0A349LTD4-F1
#
_entry.id   AF-A0A349LTD4-F1
#
_cell.length_a   1.000
_cell.length_b   1.000
_cell.length_c   1.000
_cell.angle_alpha   90.00
_cell.angle_beta   90.00
_cell.angle_gamma   90.00
#
_symmetry.space_group_name_H-M   'P 1'
#
loop_
_entity.id
_entity.type
_entity.pdbx_description
1 polymer ?
#
loop_
_entity_poly.entity_id
_entity_poly.type
_entity_poly.pdbx_seq_one_letter_code
_entity_poly.pdbx_strand_id
1 'polypeptide(L)'
;MKLLGWSSLATAVNAAFAAPEQPTAAAASHYQLDVSARQQHRLGVALTLQGKAGEPVALQMPSSSPGRYARHDFAKNLYALQAVDANGQALTVVRTGPSSWSVTPTSTGAVTVSYQLFANYADGTYSQVDRRHAHLNMPATLLYAPALASQPITLEFKQLPADWSVATQLSARNQPDQSVLYHADNLQLLMDSPIEAAPLQYASFTQTSNGVPYQIRVALHHQGSADDLNELLPKIQGFVKEQQAIFGELPPYADQRYTFLADYLPGVSGDGMEHRSSTVVTNDGSLQELDFAQVETMSHEFFHAWNVERIRPQSLEPFDFSKTNMSDALWFAEGFTNYYGKLALKRSGYFADEAYVAQLTKALDRTLRAPGRQWRGPKAMSEHAVFVDAGVSVDRNDFQNNYLSYYTYGEVMALVWDLELRSRYHTSLDALMRQMWLQHGKPERPYSLADIQQVLASVSGDKTFAEHVFTDWIEQPGLPDLPALLAQFGLSLKQRQLDEAWAGPLQVTPADGGLQVTSAPLQGSPWFIAGINQDAVLLKVGRYPMKDQASLDKAISKAKPGQQLSVSYRWHGEDYQTTLQLQGNPSWSVQLDEKASNAAVKRRDAWWRSQAQ
;
A
#
# COMPACT_ATOMS: atom_id res chain seq x y z
N MET A 1 -8.38 -64.98 24.29
CA MET A 1 -9.06 -63.86 24.98
C MET A 1 -8.06 -62.71 25.14
N LYS A 2 -8.09 -61.73 24.22
CA LYS A 2 -7.23 -60.55 24.23
C LYS A 2 -8.05 -59.32 23.79
N LEU A 3 -8.24 -58.43 24.76
CA LEU A 3 -8.24 -56.95 24.73
C LEU A 3 -8.90 -56.22 23.54
N LEU A 4 -10.04 -55.59 23.84
CA LEU A 4 -10.61 -54.43 23.13
C LEU A 4 -9.91 -53.15 23.62
N GLY A 5 -9.38 -52.34 22.70
CA GLY A 5 -8.91 -50.98 22.96
C GLY A 5 -9.89 -49.97 22.37
N TRP A 6 -10.41 -49.07 23.20
CA TRP A 6 -11.31 -47.98 22.82
C TRP A 6 -10.49 -46.75 22.42
N SER A 7 -10.81 -46.18 21.27
CA SER A 7 -10.34 -44.87 20.80
C SER A 7 -11.36 -43.80 21.19
N SER A 8 -10.95 -42.87 22.07
CA SER A 8 -11.72 -41.70 22.47
C SER A 8 -11.48 -40.54 21.49
N LEU A 9 -12.56 -40.07 20.84
CA LEU A 9 -12.59 -38.78 20.13
C LEU A 9 -12.65 -37.64 21.15
N ALA A 10 -11.69 -36.72 21.07
CA ALA A 10 -11.74 -35.44 21.78
C ALA A 10 -12.53 -34.42 20.95
N THR A 11 -13.65 -33.95 21.47
CA THR A 11 -14.42 -32.81 20.94
C THR A 11 -13.89 -31.54 21.60
N ALA A 12 -13.33 -30.63 20.81
CA ALA A 12 -12.95 -29.29 21.28
C ALA A 12 -14.21 -28.42 21.39
N VAL A 13 -14.56 -28.02 22.61
CA VAL A 13 -15.63 -27.06 22.89
C VAL A 13 -15.03 -25.66 22.90
N ASN A 14 -15.37 -24.84 21.91
CA ASN A 14 -15.11 -23.40 21.91
C ASN A 14 -16.09 -22.72 22.90
N ALA A 15 -15.59 -22.32 24.07
CA ALA A 15 -16.35 -21.45 24.97
C ALA A 15 -16.03 -19.99 24.64
N ALA A 16 -16.96 -19.30 23.98
CA ALA A 16 -16.92 -17.85 23.81
C ALA A 16 -17.43 -17.17 25.09
N PHE A 17 -16.60 -16.33 25.71
CA PHE A 17 -17.05 -15.42 26.76
C PHE A 17 -17.81 -14.27 26.11
N ALA A 18 -19.15 -14.26 26.22
CA ALA A 18 -19.96 -13.11 25.83
C ALA A 18 -19.93 -12.06 26.95
N ALA A 19 -19.41 -10.88 26.65
CA ALA A 19 -19.55 -9.69 27.50
C ALA A 19 -21.02 -9.20 27.49
N PRO A 20 -21.50 -8.53 28.55
CA PRO A 20 -22.89 -8.08 28.64
C PRO A 20 -23.22 -7.03 27.57
N GLU A 21 -24.33 -7.25 26.86
CA GLU A 21 -24.89 -6.35 25.85
C GLU A 21 -25.33 -5.02 26.48
N GLN A 22 -24.64 -3.92 26.14
CA GLN A 22 -25.24 -2.60 26.23
C GLN A 22 -26.19 -2.38 25.04
N PRO A 23 -27.40 -1.82 25.25
CA PRO A 23 -28.28 -1.47 24.15
C PRO A 23 -27.65 -0.34 23.34
N THR A 24 -27.23 -0.63 22.10
CA THR A 24 -26.74 0.37 21.16
C THR A 24 -27.88 1.30 20.78
N ALA A 25 -27.62 2.61 20.77
CA ALA A 25 -28.51 3.57 20.14
C ALA A 25 -28.82 3.11 18.69
N ALA A 26 -30.04 3.36 18.20
CA ALA A 26 -30.40 3.02 16.82
C ALA A 26 -29.42 3.73 15.86
N ALA A 27 -28.81 2.96 14.94
CA ALA A 27 -27.83 3.50 14.00
C ALA A 27 -28.45 4.59 13.12
N ALA A 28 -27.73 5.70 12.93
CA ALA A 28 -28.24 6.81 12.12
C ALA A 28 -28.17 6.52 10.61
N SER A 29 -27.30 5.59 10.21
CA SER A 29 -27.16 5.09 8.85
C SER A 29 -27.16 3.57 8.82
N HIS A 30 -27.93 2.98 7.91
CA HIS A 30 -28.00 1.54 7.70
C HIS A 30 -27.83 1.20 6.22
N TYR A 31 -26.85 0.36 5.91
CA TYR A 31 -26.51 -0.09 4.57
C TYR A 31 -26.94 -1.54 4.34
N GLN A 32 -27.58 -1.79 3.20
CA GLN A 32 -27.85 -3.14 2.69
C GLN A 32 -27.11 -3.32 1.37
N LEU A 33 -26.28 -4.36 1.29
CA LEU A 33 -25.46 -4.69 0.14
C LEU A 33 -25.98 -5.96 -0.54
N ASP A 34 -26.63 -5.84 -1.69
CA ASP A 34 -27.22 -6.94 -2.44
C ASP A 34 -26.28 -7.44 -3.55
N VAL A 35 -25.80 -8.68 -3.40
CA VAL A 35 -24.87 -9.35 -4.33
C VAL A 35 -25.57 -10.31 -5.32
N SER A 36 -26.88 -10.19 -5.50
CA SER A 36 -27.66 -11.01 -6.44
C SER A 36 -27.19 -10.87 -7.90
N ALA A 37 -26.82 -9.66 -8.30
CA ALA A 37 -26.33 -9.34 -9.66
C ALA A 37 -24.80 -9.44 -9.82
N ARG A 38 -24.13 -10.20 -8.94
CA ARG A 38 -22.67 -10.35 -8.95
C ARG A 38 -22.11 -10.84 -10.28
N GLN A 39 -22.80 -11.74 -10.99
CA GLN A 39 -22.34 -12.22 -12.30
C GLN A 39 -22.26 -11.13 -13.38
N GLN A 40 -22.90 -9.98 -13.17
CA GLN A 40 -22.87 -8.82 -14.05
C GLN A 40 -21.95 -7.71 -13.52
N HIS A 41 -21.16 -7.99 -12.49
CA HIS A 41 -20.30 -7.02 -11.80
C HIS A 41 -21.07 -5.86 -11.17
N ARG A 42 -22.21 -6.18 -10.56
CA ARG A 42 -23.12 -5.20 -9.99
C ARG A 42 -23.42 -5.49 -8.53
N LEU A 43 -23.38 -4.43 -7.73
CA LEU A 43 -23.80 -4.41 -6.34
C LEU A 43 -25.01 -3.49 -6.20
N GLY A 44 -26.11 -4.00 -5.65
CA GLY A 44 -27.22 -3.17 -5.20
C GLY A 44 -26.90 -2.58 -3.83
N VAL A 45 -27.03 -1.26 -3.67
CA VAL A 45 -26.83 -0.60 -2.37
C VAL A 45 -28.10 0.14 -1.98
N ALA A 46 -28.58 -0.09 -0.76
CA ALA A 46 -29.61 0.72 -0.12
C ALA A 46 -29.05 1.33 1.17
N LEU A 47 -29.17 2.65 1.30
CA LEU A 47 -28.75 3.44 2.44
C LEU A 47 -29.98 4.09 3.08
N THR A 48 -30.32 3.65 4.28
CA THR A 48 -31.38 4.28 5.09
C THR A 48 -30.76 5.24 6.08
N LEU A 49 -31.23 6.49 6.08
CA LEU A 49 -30.73 7.60 6.89
C LEU A 49 -31.87 8.24 7.67
N GLN A 50 -31.56 8.77 8.85
CA GLN A 50 -32.47 9.62 9.61
C GLN A 50 -32.09 11.10 9.45
N GLY A 51 -32.86 11.83 8.64
CA GLY A 51 -32.77 13.28 8.49
C GLY A 51 -33.85 14.03 9.29
N LYS A 52 -33.95 15.34 9.04
CA LYS A 52 -35.03 16.19 9.54
C LYS A 52 -36.03 16.47 8.42
N ALA A 53 -37.31 16.42 8.75
CA ALA A 53 -38.40 16.70 7.81
C ALA A 53 -38.24 18.10 7.18
N GLY A 54 -38.29 18.17 5.85
CA GLY A 54 -38.19 19.44 5.10
C GLY A 54 -36.78 20.05 5.01
N GLU A 55 -35.77 19.47 5.65
CA GLU A 55 -34.38 19.93 5.55
C GLU A 55 -33.59 19.05 4.55
N PRO A 56 -32.90 19.63 3.56
CA PRO A 56 -32.10 18.85 2.62
C PRO A 56 -30.99 18.06 3.31
N VAL A 57 -30.90 16.76 3.04
CA VAL A 57 -29.80 15.88 3.40
C VAL A 57 -28.81 15.82 2.24
N ALA A 58 -27.56 16.21 2.49
CA ALA A 58 -26.48 16.09 1.52
C ALA A 58 -25.96 14.65 1.48
N LEU A 59 -25.72 14.15 0.28
CA LEU A 59 -25.14 12.84 0.00
C LEU A 59 -23.87 13.02 -0.82
N GLN A 60 -22.84 12.25 -0.50
CA GLN A 60 -21.53 12.33 -1.13
C GLN A 60 -21.02 10.91 -1.43
N MET A 61 -20.53 10.71 -2.65
CA MET A 61 -19.63 9.60 -2.96
C MET A 61 -18.19 10.09 -2.73
N PRO A 62 -17.32 9.33 -2.06
CA PRO A 62 -15.92 9.69 -1.93
C PRO A 62 -15.25 9.99 -3.28
N SER A 63 -14.24 10.84 -3.25
CA SER A 63 -13.34 11.16 -4.37
C SER A 63 -11.87 10.93 -4.02
N SER A 64 -11.62 10.31 -2.87
CA SER A 64 -10.32 9.90 -2.36
C SER A 64 -10.51 8.69 -1.44
N SER A 65 -9.44 7.92 -1.23
CA SER A 65 -9.39 6.78 -0.31
C SER A 65 -8.15 6.92 0.57
N PRO A 66 -8.22 6.64 1.88
CA PRO A 66 -7.03 6.45 2.70
C PRO A 66 -6.03 5.48 2.03
N GLY A 67 -4.74 5.71 2.24
CA GLY A 67 -3.62 5.00 1.59
C GLY A 67 -3.46 5.20 0.08
N ARG A 68 -4.37 5.93 -0.60
CA ARG A 68 -4.17 6.43 -1.98
C ARG A 68 -4.39 7.92 -2.09
N TYR A 69 -3.29 8.65 -2.28
CA TYR A 69 -3.28 10.10 -2.15
C TYR A 69 -3.65 10.85 -3.43
N ALA A 70 -4.43 10.27 -4.35
CA ALA A 70 -4.89 10.91 -5.57
C ALA A 70 -6.42 11.15 -5.59
N ARG A 71 -6.88 11.86 -6.62
CA ARG A 71 -8.32 11.98 -6.88
C ARG A 71 -8.82 10.74 -7.61
N HIS A 72 -9.92 10.18 -7.12
CA HIS A 72 -10.63 9.08 -7.75
C HIS A 72 -12.06 9.50 -8.13
N ASP A 73 -12.50 9.11 -9.32
CA ASP A 73 -13.87 9.36 -9.78
C ASP A 73 -14.78 8.17 -9.48
N PHE A 74 -14.88 7.74 -8.22
CA PHE A 74 -15.69 6.56 -7.83
C PHE A 74 -17.17 6.70 -8.23
N ALA A 75 -17.71 7.93 -8.19
CA ALA A 75 -19.08 8.25 -8.57
C ALA A 75 -19.44 7.86 -10.02
N LYS A 76 -18.46 7.67 -10.92
CA LYS A 76 -18.72 7.29 -12.32
C LYS A 76 -19.38 5.91 -12.47
N ASN A 77 -19.20 5.04 -11.47
CA ASN A 77 -19.73 3.68 -11.47
C ASN A 77 -21.11 3.56 -10.80
N LEU A 78 -21.62 4.64 -10.22
CA LEU A 78 -22.93 4.70 -9.58
C LEU A 78 -24.01 5.07 -10.61
N TYR A 79 -25.09 4.30 -10.66
CA TYR A 79 -26.24 4.56 -11.55
C TYR A 79 -27.56 4.10 -10.93
N ALA A 80 -28.68 4.45 -11.59
CA ALA A 80 -30.03 4.17 -11.09
C ALA A 80 -30.30 4.68 -9.66
N LEU A 81 -29.75 5.85 -9.33
CA LEU A 81 -29.94 6.50 -8.02
C LEU A 81 -31.38 6.97 -7.85
N GLN A 82 -32.01 6.54 -6.76
CA GLN A 82 -33.36 6.91 -6.39
C GLN A 82 -33.46 7.08 -4.87
N ALA A 83 -34.51 7.76 -4.41
CA ALA A 83 -34.79 7.90 -2.98
C ALA A 83 -36.29 7.80 -2.71
N VAL A 84 -36.64 7.23 -1.56
CA VAL A 84 -38.01 7.14 -1.05
C VAL A 84 -38.07 7.58 0.41
N ASP A 85 -39.24 8.03 0.86
CA ASP A 85 -39.51 8.26 2.28
C ASP A 85 -39.91 6.96 3.01
N ALA A 86 -40.20 7.06 4.31
CA ALA A 86 -40.63 5.94 5.13
C ALA A 86 -41.90 5.21 4.64
N ASN A 87 -42.73 5.86 3.82
CA ASN A 87 -43.95 5.28 3.25
C ASN A 87 -43.71 4.69 1.85
N GLY A 88 -42.48 4.73 1.34
CA GLY A 88 -42.14 4.32 -0.02
C GLY A 88 -42.49 5.37 -1.08
N GLN A 89 -42.85 6.59 -0.70
CA GLN A 89 -43.13 7.66 -1.66
C GLN A 89 -41.82 8.17 -2.24
N ALA A 90 -41.74 8.25 -3.57
CA ALA A 90 -40.57 8.74 -4.27
C ALA A 90 -40.21 10.19 -3.88
N LEU A 91 -38.93 10.42 -3.60
CA LEU A 91 -38.34 11.72 -3.31
C LEU A 91 -37.50 12.20 -4.50
N THR A 92 -37.45 13.52 -4.69
CA THR A 92 -36.59 14.12 -5.71
C THR A 92 -35.13 14.08 -5.25
N VAL A 93 -34.27 13.48 -6.05
CA VAL A 93 -32.81 13.50 -5.87
C VAL A 93 -32.23 14.58 -6.78
N VAL A 94 -31.57 15.57 -6.19
CA VAL A 94 -30.93 16.67 -6.93
C VAL A 94 -29.42 16.45 -6.95
N ARG A 95 -28.82 16.35 -8.13
CA ARG A 95 -27.35 16.31 -8.26
C ARG A 95 -26.78 17.71 -8.02
N THR A 96 -25.91 17.86 -7.04
CA THR A 96 -25.31 19.15 -6.63
C THR A 96 -23.85 19.28 -7.07
N GLY A 97 -23.24 18.20 -7.57
CA GLY A 97 -21.88 18.20 -8.10
C GLY A 97 -21.50 16.87 -8.76
N PRO A 98 -20.22 16.70 -9.16
CA PRO A 98 -19.75 15.49 -9.83
C PRO A 98 -19.96 14.22 -9.01
N SER A 99 -19.79 14.31 -7.69
CA SER A 99 -19.90 13.18 -6.75
C SER A 99 -20.87 13.47 -5.60
N SER A 100 -21.78 14.44 -5.75
CA SER A 100 -22.66 14.90 -4.68
C SER A 100 -24.11 15.09 -5.12
N TRP A 101 -25.02 14.79 -4.19
CA TRP A 101 -26.46 14.88 -4.35
C TRP A 101 -27.12 15.45 -3.10
N SER A 102 -28.40 15.78 -3.21
CA SER A 102 -29.24 16.16 -2.09
C SER A 102 -30.63 15.56 -2.23
N VAL A 103 -31.20 15.15 -1.10
CA VAL A 103 -32.58 14.65 -0.98
C VAL A 103 -33.25 15.38 0.18
N THR A 104 -34.50 15.79 0.02
CA THR A 104 -35.27 16.44 1.11
C THR A 104 -36.28 15.44 1.68
N PRO A 105 -36.14 15.00 2.94
CA PRO A 105 -37.10 14.12 3.59
C PRO A 105 -38.47 14.78 3.75
N THR A 106 -39.52 13.98 3.71
CA THR A 106 -40.90 14.41 3.99
C THR A 106 -41.19 14.29 5.50
N SER A 107 -42.35 13.78 5.90
CA SER A 107 -42.94 13.93 7.25
C SER A 107 -42.16 13.28 8.39
N THR A 108 -41.47 12.15 8.17
CA THR A 108 -40.82 11.36 9.24
C THR A 108 -39.31 11.58 9.34
N GLY A 109 -38.71 12.32 8.41
CA GLY A 109 -37.26 12.50 8.32
C GLY A 109 -36.47 11.29 7.81
N ALA A 110 -37.05 10.08 7.82
CA ALA A 110 -36.38 8.88 7.32
C ALA A 110 -36.39 8.85 5.78
N VAL A 111 -35.23 8.53 5.20
CA VAL A 111 -35.03 8.43 3.76
C VAL A 111 -34.25 7.15 3.46
N THR A 112 -34.71 6.40 2.47
CA THR A 112 -33.94 5.30 1.87
C THR A 112 -33.48 5.71 0.48
N VAL A 113 -32.18 5.80 0.30
CA VAL A 113 -31.52 6.05 -0.98
C VAL A 113 -31.06 4.70 -1.52
N SER A 114 -31.35 4.38 -2.78
CA SER A 114 -30.84 3.17 -3.41
C SER A 114 -30.20 3.45 -4.77
N TYR A 115 -29.19 2.65 -5.11
CA TYR A 115 -28.46 2.73 -6.37
C TYR A 115 -27.86 1.38 -6.75
N GLN A 116 -27.41 1.29 -8.00
CA GLN A 116 -26.57 0.21 -8.50
C GLN A 116 -25.14 0.71 -8.64
N LEU A 117 -24.17 -0.12 -8.26
CA LEU A 117 -22.75 0.13 -8.43
C LEU A 117 -22.16 -0.89 -9.41
N PHE A 118 -21.47 -0.43 -10.43
CA PHE A 118 -20.64 -1.30 -11.26
C PHE A 118 -19.25 -1.46 -10.62
N ALA A 119 -18.90 -2.68 -10.22
CA ALA A 119 -17.69 -2.97 -9.46
C ALA A 119 -16.93 -4.14 -10.10
N ASN A 120 -15.87 -3.84 -10.84
CA ASN A 120 -15.09 -4.82 -11.59
C ASN A 120 -13.57 -4.55 -11.58
N TYR A 121 -13.03 -4.11 -10.43
CA TYR A 121 -11.60 -3.91 -10.27
C TYR A 121 -11.22 -4.19 -8.82
N ALA A 122 -10.57 -5.33 -8.57
CA ALA A 122 -10.07 -5.71 -7.25
C ALA A 122 -8.60 -5.29 -7.14
N ASP A 123 -8.31 -4.50 -6.12
CA ASP A 123 -7.00 -4.04 -5.65
C ASP A 123 -7.19 -3.46 -4.24
N GLY A 124 -6.20 -2.76 -3.68
CA GLY A 124 -6.34 -2.13 -2.37
C GLY A 124 -7.31 -0.93 -2.32
N THR A 125 -7.84 -0.45 -3.45
CA THR A 125 -8.48 0.88 -3.57
C THR A 125 -9.92 0.83 -4.06
N TYR A 126 -10.22 -0.08 -4.99
CA TYR A 126 -11.50 -0.20 -5.68
C TYR A 126 -12.27 -1.43 -5.19
N SER A 127 -13.35 -1.76 -5.90
CA SER A 127 -14.22 -2.87 -5.58
C SER A 127 -14.45 -3.76 -6.79
N GLN A 128 -14.55 -5.07 -6.53
CA GLN A 128 -14.96 -6.08 -7.49
C GLN A 128 -16.05 -6.95 -6.88
N VAL A 129 -17.12 -7.16 -7.63
CA VAL A 129 -18.14 -8.13 -7.27
C VAL A 129 -18.28 -9.08 -8.45
N ASP A 130 -18.12 -10.38 -8.24
CA ASP A 130 -18.31 -11.37 -9.28
C ASP A 130 -18.77 -12.73 -8.72
N ARG A 131 -18.68 -13.79 -9.53
CA ARG A 131 -19.09 -15.13 -9.11
C ARG A 131 -18.21 -15.72 -7.99
N ARG A 132 -17.03 -15.14 -7.73
CA ARG A 132 -15.98 -15.63 -6.82
C ARG A 132 -16.02 -14.90 -5.48
N HIS A 133 -16.25 -13.59 -5.49
CA HIS A 133 -16.27 -12.76 -4.28
C HIS A 133 -17.11 -11.48 -4.39
N ALA A 134 -17.27 -10.81 -3.25
CA ALA A 134 -17.44 -9.37 -3.15
C ALA A 134 -16.23 -8.79 -2.39
N HIS A 135 -15.28 -8.26 -3.15
CA HIS A 135 -14.15 -7.47 -2.71
C HIS A 135 -14.56 -5.99 -2.67
N LEU A 136 -14.66 -5.40 -1.50
CA LEU A 136 -15.23 -4.07 -1.33
C LEU A 136 -14.28 -3.16 -0.54
N ASN A 137 -13.86 -2.07 -1.17
CA ASN A 137 -13.33 -0.91 -0.46
C ASN A 137 -14.44 0.13 -0.29
N MET A 138 -14.69 0.57 0.95
CA MET A 138 -15.88 1.37 1.28
C MET A 138 -15.92 2.73 0.57
N PRO A 139 -14.81 3.48 0.39
CA PRO A 139 -14.82 4.72 -0.37
C PRO A 139 -15.23 4.55 -1.84
N ALA A 140 -14.90 3.41 -2.45
CA ALA A 140 -15.32 3.06 -3.81
C ALA A 140 -16.74 2.48 -3.88
N THR A 141 -17.38 2.23 -2.73
CA THR A 141 -18.65 1.48 -2.64
C THR A 141 -19.83 2.31 -2.14
N LEU A 142 -19.63 3.18 -1.15
CA LEU A 142 -20.70 3.76 -0.35
C LEU A 142 -20.90 5.27 -0.56
N LEU A 143 -22.14 5.67 -0.85
CA LEU A 143 -22.59 7.04 -0.56
C LEU A 143 -22.65 7.25 0.95
N TYR A 144 -22.35 8.46 1.42
CA TYR A 144 -22.51 8.84 2.82
C TYR A 144 -23.15 10.21 2.97
N ALA A 145 -23.69 10.49 4.16
CA ALA A 145 -24.22 11.80 4.52
C ALA A 145 -23.23 12.51 5.47
N PRO A 146 -22.54 13.59 5.05
CA PRO A 146 -21.54 14.25 5.90
C PRO A 146 -22.08 14.70 7.27
N ALA A 147 -23.34 15.11 7.32
CA ALA A 147 -24.01 15.54 8.57
C ALA A 147 -24.18 14.41 9.61
N LEU A 148 -24.04 13.15 9.19
CA LEU A 148 -24.17 11.96 10.05
C LEU A 148 -22.81 11.26 10.28
N ALA A 149 -21.70 11.88 9.87
CA ALA A 149 -20.39 11.22 9.86
C ALA A 149 -19.89 10.75 11.24
N SER A 150 -20.34 11.37 12.33
CA SER A 150 -19.96 11.01 13.70
C SER A 150 -20.93 10.02 14.37
N GLN A 151 -21.97 9.56 13.67
CA GLN A 151 -23.00 8.70 14.23
C GLN A 151 -22.72 7.22 13.93
N PRO A 152 -23.23 6.27 14.74
CA PRO A 152 -23.09 4.85 14.46
C PRO A 152 -23.72 4.43 13.14
N ILE A 153 -23.04 3.52 12.45
CA ILE A 153 -23.39 3.01 11.13
C ILE A 153 -23.48 1.49 11.18
N THR A 154 -24.47 0.93 10.49
CA THR A 154 -24.59 -0.52 10.32
C THR A 154 -24.62 -0.92 8.86
N LEU A 155 -24.18 -2.14 8.59
CA LEU A 155 -24.12 -2.73 7.25
C LEU A 155 -24.52 -4.20 7.30
N GLU A 156 -25.26 -4.68 6.31
CA GLU A 156 -25.58 -6.10 6.14
C GLU A 156 -25.54 -6.52 4.67
N PHE A 157 -25.26 -7.79 4.42
CA PHE A 157 -25.33 -8.39 3.08
C PHE A 157 -26.70 -9.01 2.81
N LYS A 158 -27.18 -8.88 1.58
CA LYS A 158 -28.36 -9.59 1.04
C LYS A 158 -27.93 -10.51 -0.09
N GLN A 159 -28.56 -11.69 -0.16
CA GLN A 159 -28.30 -12.71 -1.18
C GLN A 159 -26.84 -13.22 -1.21
N LEU A 160 -26.17 -13.20 -0.05
CA LEU A 160 -24.82 -13.77 0.08
C LEU A 160 -24.87 -15.29 -0.13
N PRO A 161 -24.01 -15.88 -0.98
CA PRO A 161 -23.95 -17.34 -1.12
C PRO A 161 -23.71 -18.04 0.22
N ALA A 162 -24.36 -19.18 0.42
CA ALA A 162 -24.34 -19.90 1.70
C ALA A 162 -22.96 -20.46 2.07
N ASP A 163 -22.09 -20.68 1.08
CA ASP A 163 -20.71 -21.13 1.24
C ASP A 163 -19.71 -19.97 1.41
N TRP A 164 -20.17 -18.73 1.33
CA TRP A 164 -19.32 -17.56 1.57
C TRP A 164 -19.31 -17.16 3.04
N SER A 165 -18.16 -16.64 3.46
CA SER A 165 -18.02 -15.93 4.73
C SER A 165 -17.48 -14.53 4.45
N VAL A 166 -17.62 -13.64 5.42
CA VAL A 166 -17.20 -12.24 5.30
C VAL A 166 -16.06 -11.97 6.27
N ALA A 167 -14.95 -11.45 5.76
CA ALA A 167 -13.83 -10.96 6.56
C ALA A 167 -13.75 -9.43 6.47
N THR A 168 -13.68 -8.80 7.63
CA THR A 168 -13.51 -7.35 7.82
C THR A 168 -13.02 -7.08 9.24
N GLN A 169 -12.60 -5.84 9.51
CA GLN A 169 -12.30 -5.34 10.85
C GLN A 169 -13.54 -4.86 11.61
N LEU A 170 -14.69 -4.68 10.95
CA LEU A 170 -15.92 -4.29 11.61
C LEU A 170 -16.36 -5.35 12.64
N SER A 171 -16.89 -4.85 13.76
CA SER A 171 -17.60 -5.70 14.72
C SER A 171 -18.86 -6.26 14.06
N ALA A 172 -19.19 -7.52 14.36
CA ALA A 172 -20.31 -8.23 13.74
C ALA A 172 -21.25 -8.82 14.81
N ARG A 173 -22.55 -8.80 14.54
CA ARG A 173 -23.59 -9.39 15.41
C ARG A 173 -24.56 -10.22 14.59
N ASN A 174 -24.83 -11.44 15.06
CA ASN A 174 -25.87 -12.29 14.49
C ASN A 174 -27.25 -11.73 14.84
N GLN A 175 -28.15 -11.71 13.87
CA GLN A 175 -29.54 -11.31 14.03
C GLN A 175 -30.44 -12.53 14.24
N PRO A 176 -31.65 -12.35 14.80
CA PRO A 176 -32.61 -13.44 14.98
C PRO A 176 -33.00 -14.17 13.68
N ASP A 177 -32.91 -13.49 12.53
CA ASP A 177 -33.18 -14.03 11.20
C ASP A 177 -31.95 -14.69 10.54
N GLN A 178 -30.88 -14.92 11.31
CA GLN A 178 -29.59 -15.49 10.88
C GLN A 178 -28.77 -14.58 9.95
N SER A 179 -29.20 -13.34 9.69
CA SER A 179 -28.35 -12.36 9.03
C SER A 179 -27.24 -11.87 9.99
N VAL A 180 -26.19 -11.29 9.41
CA VAL A 180 -25.07 -10.70 10.17
C VAL A 180 -25.08 -9.20 9.94
N LEU A 181 -25.13 -8.45 11.04
CA LEU A 181 -25.05 -7.00 11.04
C LEU A 181 -23.64 -6.56 11.45
N TYR A 182 -22.96 -5.86 10.56
CA TYR A 182 -21.67 -5.22 10.81
C TYR A 182 -21.88 -3.81 11.33
N HIS A 183 -21.02 -3.37 12.25
CA HIS A 183 -21.18 -2.09 12.94
C HIS A 183 -19.87 -1.29 12.96
N ALA A 184 -19.99 0.00 12.65
CA ALA A 184 -18.95 1.02 12.77
C ALA A 184 -19.44 2.17 13.66
N ASP A 185 -18.59 2.66 14.56
CA ASP A 185 -18.95 3.76 15.48
C ASP A 185 -19.12 5.11 14.76
N ASN A 186 -18.50 5.27 13.59
CA ASN A 186 -18.54 6.49 12.79
C ASN A 186 -18.09 6.21 11.34
N LEU A 187 -18.19 7.23 10.49
CA LEU A 187 -17.84 7.17 9.08
C LEU A 187 -16.35 6.88 8.84
N GLN A 188 -15.44 7.42 9.65
CA GLN A 188 -14.00 7.17 9.49
C GLN A 188 -13.69 5.68 9.66
N LEU A 189 -14.24 5.03 10.69
CA LEU A 189 -14.08 3.59 10.89
C LEU A 189 -14.73 2.78 9.75
N LEU A 190 -15.92 3.16 9.28
CA LEU A 190 -16.54 2.47 8.15
C LEU A 190 -15.67 2.57 6.90
N MET A 191 -15.21 3.77 6.55
CA MET A 191 -14.41 4.01 5.35
C MET A 191 -13.03 3.34 5.41
N ASP A 192 -12.51 3.10 6.61
CA ASP A 192 -11.29 2.33 6.88
C ASP A 192 -11.54 0.81 6.96
N SER A 193 -12.76 0.33 6.72
CA SER A 193 -13.10 -1.09 6.92
C SER A 193 -13.40 -1.81 5.62
N PRO A 194 -12.38 -2.32 4.91
CA PRO A 194 -12.58 -3.14 3.73
C PRO A 194 -13.31 -4.44 4.07
N ILE A 195 -13.91 -5.06 3.05
CA ILE A 195 -14.59 -6.33 3.16
C ILE A 195 -14.12 -7.26 2.03
N GLU A 196 -13.75 -8.48 2.39
CA GLU A 196 -13.70 -9.61 1.45
C GLU A 196 -14.80 -10.61 1.84
N ALA A 197 -15.73 -10.85 0.93
CA ALA A 197 -16.78 -11.87 1.10
C ALA A 197 -16.63 -12.95 0.03
N ALA A 198 -16.28 -14.16 0.44
CA ALA A 198 -15.82 -15.23 -0.44
C ALA A 198 -15.85 -16.59 0.29
N PRO A 199 -15.60 -17.74 -0.39
CA PRO A 199 -15.34 -19.02 0.27
C PRO A 199 -13.95 -19.03 0.94
N LEU A 200 -13.79 -18.23 2.00
CA LEU A 200 -12.52 -17.92 2.64
C LEU A 200 -11.95 -19.09 3.46
N GLN A 201 -10.63 -19.24 3.39
CA GLN A 201 -9.86 -20.05 4.32
C GLN A 201 -9.33 -19.17 5.45
N TYR A 202 -9.29 -19.69 6.68
CA TYR A 202 -8.81 -18.95 7.85
C TYR A 202 -7.71 -19.68 8.58
N ALA A 203 -6.68 -18.93 8.98
CA ALA A 203 -5.70 -19.35 9.97
C ALA A 203 -5.37 -18.20 10.89
N SER A 204 -4.93 -18.50 12.11
CA SER A 204 -4.58 -17.47 13.09
C SER A 204 -3.57 -17.97 14.12
N PHE A 205 -2.86 -17.04 14.74
CA PHE A 205 -2.07 -17.29 15.94
C PHE A 205 -2.32 -16.18 16.96
N THR A 206 -2.11 -16.51 18.24
CA THR A 206 -2.19 -15.53 19.33
C THR A 206 -0.85 -14.84 19.50
N GLN A 207 -0.86 -13.51 19.53
CA GLN A 207 0.29 -12.68 19.89
C GLN A 207 -0.06 -11.88 21.15
N THR A 208 0.73 -12.01 22.21
CA THR A 208 0.47 -11.28 23.47
C THR A 208 1.24 -9.98 23.50
N SER A 209 0.57 -8.90 23.90
CA SER A 209 1.17 -7.58 24.11
C SER A 209 0.66 -7.00 25.42
N ASN A 210 1.57 -6.63 26.33
CA ASN A 210 1.24 -6.12 27.67
C ASN A 210 0.20 -6.97 28.44
N GLY A 211 0.28 -8.30 28.32
CA GLY A 211 -0.65 -9.24 28.97
C GLY A 211 -2.01 -9.39 28.28
N VAL A 212 -2.25 -8.69 27.17
CA VAL A 212 -3.47 -8.82 26.36
C VAL A 212 -3.20 -9.76 25.18
N PRO A 213 -3.99 -10.83 25.01
CA PRO A 213 -3.89 -11.70 23.85
C PRO A 213 -4.58 -11.07 22.64
N TYR A 214 -3.87 -10.95 21.52
CA TYR A 214 -4.42 -10.53 20.24
C TYR A 214 -4.45 -11.70 19.27
N GLN A 215 -5.52 -11.83 18.49
CA GLN A 215 -5.62 -12.80 17.40
C GLN A 215 -5.14 -12.15 16.11
N ILE A 216 -4.03 -12.65 15.56
CA ILE A 216 -3.56 -12.28 14.23
C ILE A 216 -4.10 -13.33 13.27
N ARG A 217 -4.97 -12.91 12.35
CA ARG A 217 -5.75 -13.78 11.46
C ARG A 217 -5.43 -13.49 10.00
N VAL A 218 -5.38 -14.54 9.19
CA VAL A 218 -5.40 -14.45 7.72
C VAL A 218 -6.75 -14.96 7.25
N ALA A 219 -7.43 -14.18 6.42
CA ALA A 219 -8.60 -14.57 5.64
C ALA A 219 -8.15 -14.67 4.18
N LEU A 220 -7.95 -15.89 3.69
CA LEU A 220 -7.34 -16.16 2.40
C LEU A 220 -8.39 -16.57 1.37
N HIS A 221 -8.44 -15.82 0.28
CA HIS A 221 -9.13 -16.15 -0.96
C HIS A 221 -8.08 -16.38 -2.06
N HIS A 222 -7.89 -17.63 -2.47
CA HIS A 222 -6.94 -17.97 -3.53
C HIS A 222 -7.31 -19.30 -4.21
N GLN A 223 -6.63 -19.64 -5.30
CA GLN A 223 -6.78 -20.92 -6.02
C GLN A 223 -5.73 -21.98 -5.64
N GLY A 224 -4.92 -21.73 -4.61
CA GLY A 224 -3.88 -22.67 -4.15
C GLY A 224 -4.41 -23.74 -3.18
N SER A 225 -3.48 -24.37 -2.46
CA SER A 225 -3.78 -25.46 -1.54
C SER A 225 -4.01 -24.96 -0.10
N ALA A 226 -4.73 -25.73 0.71
CA ALA A 226 -4.87 -25.44 2.14
C ALA A 226 -3.52 -25.49 2.89
N ASP A 227 -2.52 -26.21 2.36
CA ASP A 227 -1.18 -26.27 2.94
C ASP A 227 -0.39 -24.96 2.76
N ASP A 228 -0.73 -24.16 1.75
CA ASP A 228 -0.07 -22.87 1.50
C ASP A 228 -0.28 -21.91 2.68
N LEU A 229 -1.47 -21.96 3.29
CA LEU A 229 -1.79 -21.17 4.47
C LEU A 229 -0.99 -21.62 5.71
N ASN A 230 -0.73 -22.92 5.84
CA ASN A 230 0.11 -23.46 6.91
C ASN A 230 1.58 -23.03 6.76
N GLU A 231 2.06 -22.88 5.52
CA GLU A 231 3.42 -22.39 5.23
C GLU A 231 3.54 -20.86 5.40
N LEU A 232 2.47 -20.12 5.11
CA LEU A 232 2.41 -18.67 5.24
C LEU A 232 2.42 -18.22 6.71
N LEU A 233 1.65 -18.87 7.58
CA LEU A 233 1.38 -18.39 8.94
C LEU A 233 2.66 -18.18 9.79
N PRO A 234 3.66 -19.08 9.80
CA PRO A 234 4.91 -18.86 10.52
C PRO A 234 5.73 -17.66 10.01
N LYS A 235 5.67 -17.37 8.70
CA LYS A 235 6.35 -16.22 8.08
C LYS A 235 5.74 -14.91 8.59
N ILE A 236 4.41 -14.87 8.68
CA ILE A 236 3.66 -13.75 9.28
C ILE A 236 4.01 -13.59 10.76
N GLN A 237 3.96 -14.69 11.53
CA GLN A 237 4.31 -14.65 12.95
C GLN A 237 5.73 -14.11 13.19
N GLY A 238 6.67 -14.43 12.30
CA GLY A 238 8.04 -13.91 12.35
C GLY A 238 8.10 -12.39 12.32
N PHE A 239 7.55 -11.75 11.28
CA PHE A 239 7.62 -10.28 11.18
C PHE A 239 6.72 -9.59 12.21
N VAL A 240 5.57 -10.16 12.59
CA VAL A 240 4.69 -9.57 13.61
C VAL A 240 5.41 -9.39 14.94
N LYS A 241 6.19 -10.40 15.36
CA LYS A 241 7.00 -10.33 16.59
C LYS A 241 8.07 -9.24 16.51
N GLU A 242 8.79 -9.15 15.39
CA GLU A 242 9.82 -8.13 15.20
C GLU A 242 9.24 -6.72 15.19
N GLN A 243 8.12 -6.51 14.52
CA GLN A 243 7.46 -5.21 14.48
C GLN A 243 6.88 -4.81 15.84
N GLN A 244 6.27 -5.75 16.58
CA GLN A 244 5.90 -5.51 17.98
C GLN A 244 7.12 -5.08 18.82
N ALA A 245 8.27 -5.74 18.65
CA ALA A 245 9.47 -5.41 19.40
C ALA A 245 10.01 -4.00 19.09
N ILE A 246 9.92 -3.54 17.85
CA ILE A 246 10.31 -2.17 17.44
C ILE A 246 9.54 -1.12 18.25
N PHE A 247 8.23 -1.28 18.41
CA PHE A 247 7.39 -0.32 19.14
C PHE A 247 7.28 -0.62 20.64
N GLY A 248 7.58 -1.85 21.05
CA GLY A 248 7.45 -2.36 22.42
C GLY A 248 6.07 -2.93 22.75
N GLU A 249 5.06 -2.69 21.91
CA GLU A 249 3.69 -3.19 22.07
C GLU A 249 2.96 -3.24 20.73
N LEU A 250 1.97 -4.12 20.61
CA LEU A 250 0.94 -4.04 19.58
C LEU A 250 0.01 -2.83 19.84
N PRO A 251 -0.48 -2.17 18.78
CA PRO A 251 -1.52 -1.17 18.93
C PRO A 251 -2.85 -1.87 19.29
N PRO A 252 -3.81 -1.14 19.88
CA PRO A 252 -5.11 -1.72 20.19
C PRO A 252 -5.90 -1.99 18.90
N TYR A 253 -6.27 -3.25 18.68
CA TYR A 253 -7.14 -3.67 17.57
C TYR A 253 -8.59 -3.83 18.01
N ALA A 254 -9.52 -3.56 17.10
CA ALA A 254 -10.95 -3.85 17.32
C ALA A 254 -11.13 -5.35 17.62
N ASP A 255 -11.94 -5.67 18.63
CA ASP A 255 -12.16 -7.04 19.12
C ASP A 255 -10.86 -7.84 19.41
N GLN A 256 -9.76 -7.15 19.73
CA GLN A 256 -8.42 -7.73 19.92
C GLN A 256 -7.96 -8.57 18.72
N ARG A 257 -8.33 -8.18 17.49
CA ARG A 257 -8.05 -8.96 16.28
C ARG A 257 -7.49 -8.10 15.15
N TYR A 258 -6.39 -8.54 14.55
CA TYR A 258 -5.90 -8.03 13.27
C TYR A 258 -6.18 -9.04 12.16
N THR A 259 -6.67 -8.59 11.00
CA THR A 259 -6.98 -9.50 9.86
C THR A 259 -6.25 -9.10 8.58
N PHE A 260 -5.45 -10.00 8.02
CA PHE A 260 -4.99 -9.91 6.63
C PHE A 260 -6.11 -10.44 5.71
N LEU A 261 -6.69 -9.57 4.90
CA LEU A 261 -7.63 -9.90 3.82
C LEU A 261 -6.81 -10.17 2.57
N ALA A 262 -6.51 -11.44 2.30
CA ALA A 262 -5.61 -11.85 1.23
C ALA A 262 -6.41 -12.36 0.03
N ASP A 263 -6.36 -11.64 -1.09
CA ASP A 263 -7.09 -11.95 -2.32
C ASP A 263 -6.12 -12.19 -3.48
N TYR A 264 -5.83 -13.46 -3.74
CA TYR A 264 -4.78 -13.93 -4.66
C TYR A 264 -5.40 -14.77 -5.77
N LEU A 265 -5.97 -14.08 -6.76
CA LEU A 265 -6.78 -14.67 -7.83
C LEU A 265 -6.44 -14.07 -9.21
N PRO A 266 -6.54 -14.86 -10.29
CA PRO A 266 -6.41 -14.34 -11.65
C PRO A 266 -7.37 -13.17 -11.92
N GLY A 267 -6.84 -12.06 -12.43
CA GLY A 267 -7.62 -10.85 -12.73
C GLY A 267 -7.84 -9.90 -11.54
N VAL A 268 -7.25 -10.19 -10.38
CA VAL A 268 -7.09 -9.25 -9.27
C VAL A 268 -5.75 -8.52 -9.45
N SER A 269 -5.74 -7.19 -9.34
CA SER A 269 -4.52 -6.41 -9.51
C SER A 269 -3.67 -6.46 -8.23
N GLY A 270 -2.34 -6.56 -8.38
CA GLY A 270 -1.43 -6.61 -7.26
C GLY A 270 -1.36 -5.30 -6.49
N ASP A 271 -1.66 -5.34 -5.19
CA ASP A 271 -1.69 -4.15 -4.34
C ASP A 271 -1.62 -4.49 -2.83
N GLY A 272 -1.38 -3.46 -2.02
CA GLY A 272 -1.45 -3.50 -0.56
C GLY A 272 -2.09 -2.22 -0.02
N MET A 273 -3.01 -2.37 0.94
CA MET A 273 -3.70 -1.26 1.59
C MET A 273 -3.81 -1.49 3.08
N GLU A 274 -3.32 -0.52 3.84
CA GLU A 274 -3.32 -0.51 5.28
C GLU A 274 -4.66 -0.08 5.87
N HIS A 275 -5.03 -0.68 7.00
CA HIS A 275 -6.18 -0.27 7.81
C HIS A 275 -5.88 -0.46 9.29
N ARG A 276 -6.66 0.18 10.18
CA ARG A 276 -6.35 0.24 11.61
C ARG A 276 -6.23 -1.12 12.30
N SER A 277 -7.03 -2.10 11.89
CA SER A 277 -7.09 -3.47 12.44
C SER A 277 -7.18 -4.54 11.35
N SER A 278 -6.85 -4.19 10.12
CA SER A 278 -6.79 -5.13 9.00
C SER A 278 -5.89 -4.59 7.90
N THR A 279 -5.72 -5.38 6.85
CA THR A 279 -5.14 -4.90 5.60
C THR A 279 -5.74 -5.70 4.45
N VAL A 280 -5.86 -5.08 3.28
CA VAL A 280 -6.08 -5.79 2.02
C VAL A 280 -4.74 -6.00 1.33
N VAL A 281 -4.47 -7.23 0.95
CA VAL A 281 -3.29 -7.60 0.16
C VAL A 281 -3.73 -8.45 -1.02
N THR A 282 -3.42 -7.97 -2.23
CA THR A 282 -3.95 -8.55 -3.46
C THR A 282 -2.86 -8.91 -4.45
N ASN A 283 -3.13 -9.90 -5.31
CA ASN A 283 -2.26 -10.30 -6.40
C ASN A 283 -2.99 -11.14 -7.44
N ASP A 284 -2.44 -11.24 -8.67
CA ASP A 284 -3.04 -12.03 -9.75
C ASP A 284 -2.69 -13.52 -9.69
N GLY A 285 -1.66 -13.88 -8.91
CA GLY A 285 -1.19 -15.26 -8.68
C GLY A 285 -1.38 -15.71 -7.23
N SER A 286 -1.53 -17.02 -7.05
CA SER A 286 -1.59 -17.67 -5.73
C SER A 286 -0.27 -17.57 -4.95
N LEU A 287 -0.30 -17.97 -3.67
CA LEU A 287 0.88 -17.97 -2.79
C LEU A 287 2.08 -18.71 -3.39
N GLN A 288 1.87 -19.92 -3.91
CA GLN A 288 2.95 -20.75 -4.47
C GLN A 288 3.41 -20.31 -5.85
N GLU A 289 2.49 -19.85 -6.70
CA GLU A 289 2.85 -19.33 -8.03
C GLU A 289 3.79 -18.13 -7.95
N LEU A 290 3.73 -17.39 -6.84
CA LEU A 290 4.56 -16.21 -6.57
C LEU A 290 5.64 -16.46 -5.51
N ASP A 291 5.92 -17.72 -5.16
CA ASP A 291 6.98 -18.11 -4.20
C ASP A 291 6.92 -17.35 -2.87
N PHE A 292 5.69 -17.12 -2.36
CA PHE A 292 5.43 -16.34 -1.15
C PHE A 292 5.99 -14.91 -1.16
N ALA A 293 6.26 -14.31 -2.33
CA ALA A 293 6.72 -12.93 -2.43
C ALA A 293 5.76 -11.93 -1.75
N GLN A 294 4.48 -12.30 -1.59
CA GLN A 294 3.47 -11.50 -0.90
C GLN A 294 3.77 -11.27 0.59
N VAL A 295 4.65 -12.06 1.21
CA VAL A 295 5.09 -11.85 2.59
C VAL A 295 5.76 -10.49 2.77
N GLU A 296 6.45 -9.97 1.74
CA GLU A 296 7.02 -8.62 1.76
C GLU A 296 5.92 -7.57 1.89
N THR A 297 4.87 -7.65 1.06
CA THR A 297 3.69 -6.77 1.13
C THR A 297 3.00 -6.90 2.48
N MET A 298 2.72 -8.12 2.96
CA MET A 298 2.08 -8.32 4.27
C MET A 298 2.89 -7.71 5.43
N SER A 299 4.22 -7.80 5.38
CA SER A 299 5.09 -7.17 6.39
C SER A 299 5.00 -5.64 6.31
N HIS A 300 4.98 -5.07 5.11
CA HIS A 300 4.77 -3.64 4.88
C HIS A 300 3.44 -3.17 5.48
N GLU A 301 2.33 -3.80 5.08
CA GLU A 301 1.00 -3.41 5.53
C GLU A 301 0.79 -3.59 7.03
N PHE A 302 1.39 -4.63 7.64
CA PHE A 302 1.28 -4.80 9.10
C PHE A 302 2.01 -3.70 9.87
N PHE A 303 3.13 -3.19 9.33
CA PHE A 303 3.86 -2.09 9.98
C PHE A 303 3.03 -0.81 9.99
N HIS A 304 2.16 -0.65 8.98
CA HIS A 304 1.26 0.49 8.92
C HIS A 304 0.25 0.55 10.07
N ALA A 305 -0.04 -0.58 10.73
CA ALA A 305 -0.87 -0.59 11.94
C ALA A 305 -0.36 0.38 13.03
N TRP A 306 0.95 0.64 13.08
CA TRP A 306 1.51 1.75 13.84
C TRP A 306 1.69 2.99 12.96
N ASN A 307 2.43 2.86 11.86
CA ASN A 307 2.89 4.01 11.06
C ASN A 307 1.92 4.35 9.94
N VAL A 308 1.42 5.59 9.90
CA VAL A 308 0.29 6.10 9.10
C VAL A 308 -1.09 5.85 9.68
N GLU A 309 -1.40 4.67 10.25
CA GLU A 309 -2.74 4.44 10.84
C GLU A 309 -2.91 5.07 12.22
N ARG A 310 -1.81 5.28 12.94
CA ARG A 310 -1.80 5.92 14.27
C ARG A 310 -0.72 6.98 14.40
N ILE A 311 0.51 6.68 14.00
CA ILE A 311 1.54 7.69 13.77
C ILE A 311 1.21 8.33 12.41
N ARG A 312 0.25 9.25 12.41
CA ARG A 312 -0.35 9.82 11.20
C ARG A 312 0.05 11.29 10.99
N PRO A 313 0.43 11.72 9.77
CA PRO A 313 0.62 13.12 9.45
C PRO A 313 -0.64 13.95 9.73
N GLN A 314 -0.46 15.19 10.18
CA GLN A 314 -1.56 16.15 10.36
C GLN A 314 -2.31 16.46 9.06
N SER A 315 -1.63 16.37 7.92
CA SER A 315 -2.24 16.54 6.60
C SER A 315 -3.22 15.42 6.20
N LEU A 316 -3.25 14.31 6.95
CA LEU A 316 -4.10 13.14 6.68
C LEU A 316 -5.15 12.88 7.78
N GLU A 317 -5.21 13.70 8.83
CA GLU A 317 -6.09 13.48 9.99
C GLU A 317 -6.94 14.73 10.35
N PRO A 318 -8.29 14.65 10.32
CA PRO A 318 -9.08 13.54 9.79
C PRO A 318 -8.96 13.45 8.27
N PHE A 319 -9.13 12.25 7.72
CA PHE A 319 -9.11 12.07 6.27
C PHE A 319 -10.34 12.72 5.62
N ASP A 320 -10.12 13.56 4.60
CA ASP A 320 -11.19 14.19 3.84
C ASP A 320 -11.53 13.35 2.60
N PHE A 321 -12.65 12.64 2.63
CA PHE A 321 -13.12 11.81 1.52
C PHE A 321 -13.66 12.60 0.32
N SER A 322 -13.80 13.92 0.43
CA SER A 322 -14.37 14.75 -0.64
C SER A 322 -13.33 15.37 -1.58
N LYS A 323 -12.05 15.29 -1.21
CA LYS A 323 -10.93 15.86 -1.96
C LYS A 323 -9.66 15.04 -1.79
N THR A 324 -8.65 15.37 -2.59
CA THR A 324 -7.31 14.80 -2.44
C THR A 324 -6.60 15.34 -1.19
N ASN A 325 -6.01 14.44 -0.39
CA ASN A 325 -5.28 14.79 0.82
C ASN A 325 -3.77 14.87 0.52
N MET A 326 -3.30 16.07 0.14
CA MET A 326 -1.88 16.31 -0.10
C MET A 326 -1.10 16.28 1.21
N SER A 327 0.03 15.58 1.23
CA SER A 327 0.86 15.40 2.42
C SER A 327 2.33 15.69 2.12
N ASP A 328 3.02 16.33 3.06
CA ASP A 328 4.44 16.66 2.98
C ASP A 328 5.34 15.63 3.71
N ALA A 329 4.72 14.60 4.30
CA ALA A 329 5.36 13.63 5.17
C ALA A 329 5.23 12.16 4.72
N LEU A 330 4.79 11.90 3.47
CA LEU A 330 4.67 10.52 2.96
C LEU A 330 6.02 9.80 2.87
N TRP A 331 7.12 10.51 2.63
CA TRP A 331 8.46 9.92 2.72
C TRP A 331 8.74 9.27 4.09
N PHE A 332 8.16 9.81 5.16
CA PHE A 332 8.26 9.24 6.50
C PHE A 332 7.19 8.16 6.73
N ALA A 333 5.93 8.43 6.38
CA ALA A 333 4.85 7.47 6.58
C ALA A 333 5.04 6.18 5.77
N GLU A 334 5.50 6.29 4.53
CA GLU A 334 5.52 5.22 3.53
C GLU A 334 6.94 4.70 3.30
N GLY A 335 7.90 5.61 3.22
CA GLY A 335 9.30 5.24 3.04
C GLY A 335 9.90 4.52 4.25
N PHE A 336 9.57 4.96 5.47
CA PHE A 336 10.07 4.26 6.67
C PHE A 336 9.37 2.92 6.84
N THR A 337 8.08 2.83 6.50
CA THR A 337 7.36 1.54 6.46
C THR A 337 7.97 0.59 5.44
N ASN A 338 8.32 1.07 4.26
CA ASN A 338 9.02 0.29 3.24
C ASN A 338 10.38 -0.25 3.72
N TYR A 339 11.16 0.58 4.43
CA TYR A 339 12.40 0.14 5.08
C TYR A 339 12.15 -0.92 6.17
N TYR A 340 11.19 -0.67 7.06
CA TYR A 340 10.91 -1.53 8.20
C TYR A 340 10.23 -2.85 7.83
N GLY A 341 9.37 -2.87 6.83
CA GLY A 341 8.76 -4.09 6.30
C GLY A 341 9.83 -5.09 5.88
N LYS A 342 10.89 -4.62 5.21
CA LYS A 342 12.05 -5.44 4.80
C LYS A 342 13.00 -5.76 5.95
N LEU A 343 13.28 -4.79 6.83
CA LEU A 343 14.15 -5.02 7.99
C LEU A 343 13.55 -6.03 8.97
N ALA A 344 12.23 -6.01 9.19
CA ALA A 344 11.53 -6.99 10.01
C ALA A 344 11.66 -8.40 9.44
N LEU A 345 11.58 -8.55 8.11
CA LEU A 345 11.82 -9.83 7.43
C LEU A 345 13.28 -10.30 7.52
N LYS A 346 14.23 -9.36 7.52
CA LYS A 346 15.62 -9.70 7.81
C LYS A 346 15.80 -10.20 9.25
N ARG A 347 15.22 -9.48 10.21
CA ARG A 347 15.32 -9.77 11.64
C ARG A 347 14.60 -11.05 12.06
N SER A 348 13.50 -11.40 11.39
CA SER A 348 12.76 -12.65 11.60
C SER A 348 13.43 -13.88 10.98
N GLY A 349 14.49 -13.68 10.19
CA GLY A 349 15.19 -14.75 9.48
C GLY A 349 14.55 -15.15 8.15
N TYR A 350 13.50 -14.45 7.69
CA TYR A 350 12.91 -14.69 6.38
C TYR A 350 13.88 -14.32 5.25
N PHE A 351 14.53 -13.15 5.33
CA PHE A 351 15.61 -12.80 4.42
C PHE A 351 16.97 -13.27 4.94
N ALA A 352 17.66 -14.09 4.13
CA ALA A 352 19.11 -14.27 4.24
C ALA A 352 19.85 -12.93 4.04
N ASP A 353 21.13 -12.86 4.44
CA ASP A 353 21.95 -11.65 4.32
C ASP A 353 21.99 -11.13 2.87
N GLU A 354 22.22 -12.02 1.91
CA GLU A 354 22.32 -11.68 0.48
C GLU A 354 20.99 -11.17 -0.08
N ALA A 355 19.87 -11.79 0.33
CA ALA A 355 18.53 -11.36 -0.07
C ALA A 355 18.23 -9.96 0.46
N TYR A 356 18.57 -9.66 1.71
CA TYR A 356 18.38 -8.33 2.27
C TYR A 356 19.32 -7.29 1.62
N VAL A 357 20.58 -7.64 1.35
CA VAL A 357 21.52 -6.77 0.61
C VAL A 357 21.03 -6.47 -0.81
N ALA A 358 20.36 -7.42 -1.46
CA ALA A 358 19.72 -7.18 -2.76
C ALA A 358 18.58 -6.15 -2.66
N GLN A 359 17.80 -6.16 -1.58
CA GLN A 359 16.77 -5.14 -1.33
C GLN A 359 17.38 -3.75 -1.10
N LEU A 360 18.44 -3.65 -0.28
CA LEU A 360 19.19 -2.40 -0.09
C LEU A 360 19.75 -1.88 -1.42
N THR A 361 20.30 -2.78 -2.24
CA THR A 361 20.81 -2.46 -3.58
C THR A 361 19.71 -1.86 -4.45
N LYS A 362 18.53 -2.48 -4.50
CA LYS A 362 17.39 -2.00 -5.31
C LYS A 362 16.99 -0.58 -4.94
N ALA A 363 16.86 -0.28 -3.65
CA ALA A 363 16.44 1.05 -3.17
C ALA A 363 17.52 2.12 -3.43
N LEU A 364 18.79 1.83 -3.12
CA LEU A 364 19.91 2.75 -3.33
C LEU A 364 20.17 3.00 -4.81
N ASP A 365 20.20 1.96 -5.64
CA ASP A 365 20.43 2.08 -7.07
C ASP A 365 19.34 2.93 -7.74
N ARG A 366 18.06 2.69 -7.41
CA ARG A 366 16.95 3.50 -7.93
C ARG A 366 17.06 4.97 -7.50
N THR A 367 17.37 5.23 -6.24
CA THR A 367 17.49 6.61 -5.71
C THR A 367 18.69 7.35 -6.30
N LEU A 368 19.83 6.69 -6.45
CA LEU A 368 21.05 7.30 -6.97
C LEU A 368 20.99 7.58 -8.47
N ARG A 369 20.25 6.75 -9.23
CA ARG A 369 20.08 6.92 -10.67
C ARG A 369 18.90 7.79 -11.09
N ALA A 370 17.96 8.10 -10.19
CA ALA A 370 16.77 8.87 -10.53
C ALA A 370 17.11 10.35 -10.78
N PRO A 371 16.93 10.88 -12.02
CA PRO A 371 17.15 12.29 -12.30
C PRO A 371 16.21 13.19 -11.50
N GLY A 372 15.02 12.68 -11.15
CA GLY A 372 14.02 13.36 -10.34
C GLY A 372 14.58 13.95 -9.05
N ARG A 373 15.57 13.28 -8.45
CA ARG A 373 16.23 13.75 -7.22
C ARG A 373 16.92 15.09 -7.42
N GLN A 374 17.39 15.46 -8.62
CA GLN A 374 18.03 16.77 -8.83
C GLN A 374 17.09 17.96 -8.64
N TRP A 375 15.78 17.72 -8.67
CA TRP A 375 14.76 18.78 -8.68
C TRP A 375 14.08 18.96 -7.32
N ARG A 376 13.95 17.91 -6.51
CA ARG A 376 13.14 17.91 -5.28
C ARG A 376 13.69 16.96 -4.22
N GLY A 377 13.63 17.39 -2.96
CA GLY A 377 13.84 16.53 -1.79
C GLY A 377 12.61 15.66 -1.45
N PRO A 378 12.74 14.76 -0.46
CA PRO A 378 11.68 13.86 0.00
C PRO A 378 10.34 14.53 0.34
N LYS A 379 10.37 15.73 0.95
CA LYS A 379 9.15 16.50 1.26
C LYS A 379 8.34 16.80 0.00
N ALA A 380 8.98 17.41 -0.99
CA ALA A 380 8.32 17.83 -2.22
C ALA A 380 7.93 16.65 -3.13
N MET A 381 8.62 15.50 -3.02
CA MET A 381 8.16 14.25 -3.66
C MET A 381 6.87 13.73 -3.01
N SER A 382 6.70 13.91 -1.69
CA SER A 382 5.48 13.52 -0.99
C SER A 382 4.29 14.39 -1.42
N GLU A 383 4.50 15.71 -1.54
CA GLU A 383 3.45 16.65 -2.00
C GLU A 383 2.99 16.34 -3.43
N HIS A 384 3.85 15.69 -4.23
CA HIS A 384 3.58 15.28 -5.59
C HIS A 384 2.79 13.97 -5.73
N ALA A 385 2.60 13.22 -4.65
CA ALA A 385 1.85 11.96 -4.62
C ALA A 385 0.48 12.06 -5.33
N VAL A 386 -0.18 13.21 -5.16
CA VAL A 386 -1.50 13.54 -5.72
C VAL A 386 -1.60 13.42 -7.24
N PHE A 387 -0.47 13.45 -7.95
CA PHE A 387 -0.41 13.34 -9.40
C PHE A 387 0.07 11.97 -9.90
N VAL A 388 0.64 11.13 -9.03
CA VAL A 388 1.32 9.89 -9.42
C VAL A 388 0.65 8.63 -8.89
N ASP A 389 -0.07 8.71 -7.77
CA ASP A 389 -0.75 7.56 -7.14
C ASP A 389 -2.14 7.32 -7.75
N ALA A 390 -2.18 7.15 -9.09
CA ALA A 390 -3.38 7.03 -9.93
C ALA A 390 -4.00 8.35 -10.43
N GLY A 391 -3.23 9.45 -10.44
CA GLY A 391 -3.59 10.63 -11.23
C GLY A 391 -3.61 10.29 -12.72
N VAL A 392 -4.78 10.40 -13.37
CA VAL A 392 -4.91 10.23 -14.82
C VAL A 392 -4.99 11.60 -15.48
N SER A 393 -4.07 11.86 -16.42
CA SER A 393 -4.13 13.05 -17.26
C SER A 393 -3.99 12.71 -18.74
N VAL A 394 -4.62 13.54 -19.57
CA VAL A 394 -4.55 13.43 -21.03
C VAL A 394 -3.23 14.00 -21.55
N ASP A 395 -2.71 15.06 -20.92
CA ASP A 395 -1.37 15.56 -21.21
C ASP A 395 -0.32 14.60 -20.65
N ARG A 396 0.76 14.43 -21.41
CA ARG A 396 1.84 13.52 -21.07
C ARG A 396 2.69 14.11 -19.95
N ASN A 397 3.27 13.24 -19.15
CA ASN A 397 4.19 13.61 -18.08
C ASN A 397 5.63 13.14 -18.39
N ASP A 398 6.57 13.70 -17.64
CA ASP A 398 7.99 13.32 -17.63
C ASP A 398 8.42 12.85 -16.23
N PHE A 399 7.53 12.13 -15.53
CA PHE A 399 7.76 11.69 -14.15
C PHE A 399 8.97 10.77 -14.03
N GLN A 400 9.35 10.04 -15.09
CA GLN A 400 10.58 9.26 -15.11
C GLN A 400 11.85 10.11 -14.86
N ASN A 401 11.82 11.40 -15.21
CA ASN A 401 12.95 12.32 -15.11
C ASN A 401 12.79 13.39 -14.03
N ASN A 402 11.56 13.74 -13.64
CA ASN A 402 11.30 14.81 -12.67
C ASN A 402 10.68 14.33 -11.35
N TYR A 403 10.48 13.01 -11.17
CA TYR A 403 9.92 12.42 -9.96
C TYR A 403 10.73 11.19 -9.50
N LEU A 404 10.83 11.05 -8.18
CA LEU A 404 11.30 9.83 -7.51
C LEU A 404 10.26 9.50 -6.44
N SER A 405 9.75 8.27 -6.48
CA SER A 405 8.75 7.81 -5.52
C SER A 405 9.18 8.09 -4.07
N TYR A 406 8.30 8.74 -3.31
CA TYR A 406 8.52 9.02 -1.89
C TYR A 406 8.70 7.73 -1.07
N TYR A 407 8.16 6.58 -1.50
CA TYR A 407 8.45 5.26 -0.91
C TYR A 407 9.94 4.90 -1.03
N THR A 408 10.50 5.00 -2.23
CA THR A 408 11.90 4.62 -2.48
C THR A 408 12.85 5.64 -1.86
N TYR A 409 12.55 6.94 -2.00
CA TYR A 409 13.41 7.98 -1.43
C TYR A 409 13.37 7.90 0.10
N GLY A 410 12.18 7.79 0.69
CA GLY A 410 12.01 7.65 2.12
C GLY A 410 12.61 6.36 2.69
N GLU A 411 12.59 5.24 1.95
CA GLU A 411 13.31 4.00 2.33
C GLU A 411 14.82 4.23 2.45
N VAL A 412 15.42 4.96 1.50
CA VAL A 412 16.84 5.33 1.58
C VAL A 412 17.08 6.32 2.71
N MET A 413 16.16 7.23 3.00
CA MET A 413 16.25 8.13 4.16
C MET A 413 16.20 7.38 5.48
N ALA A 414 15.29 6.43 5.63
CA ALA A 414 15.21 5.55 6.79
C ALA A 414 16.52 4.76 6.97
N LEU A 415 17.06 4.17 5.90
CA LEU A 415 18.37 3.50 5.94
C LEU A 415 19.47 4.45 6.41
N VAL A 416 19.59 5.62 5.79
CA VAL A 416 20.61 6.63 6.16
C VAL A 416 20.49 7.00 7.63
N TRP A 417 19.27 7.31 8.10
CA TRP A 417 19.04 7.72 9.47
C TRP A 417 19.38 6.60 10.46
N ASP A 418 18.99 5.35 10.16
CA ASP A 418 19.33 4.24 11.05
C ASP A 418 20.85 4.04 11.16
N LEU A 419 21.58 4.12 10.04
CA LEU A 419 23.03 3.97 10.05
C LEU A 419 23.75 5.15 10.74
N GLU A 420 23.30 6.39 10.54
CA GLU A 420 23.83 7.59 11.22
C GLU A 420 23.59 7.50 12.74
N LEU A 421 22.36 7.19 13.15
CA LEU A 421 21.97 7.04 14.56
C LEU A 421 22.79 5.95 15.27
N ARG A 422 23.00 4.80 14.61
CA ARG A 422 23.80 3.70 15.16
C ARG A 422 25.28 4.01 15.23
N SER A 423 25.83 4.62 14.19
CA SER A 423 27.28 4.80 14.05
C SER A 423 27.83 5.99 14.83
N ARG A 424 27.09 7.10 14.91
CA ARG A 424 27.54 8.35 15.55
C ARG A 424 26.88 8.62 16.89
N TYR A 425 25.61 8.26 17.04
CA TYR A 425 24.80 8.65 18.20
C TYR A 425 24.51 7.48 19.16
N HIS A 426 24.99 6.27 18.84
CA HIS A 426 24.83 5.07 19.66
C HIS A 426 23.37 4.76 20.02
N THR A 427 22.45 5.11 19.13
CA THR A 427 21.01 4.85 19.22
C THR A 427 20.53 4.17 17.92
N SER A 428 19.23 4.11 17.65
CA SER A 428 18.71 3.52 16.41
C SER A 428 17.46 4.23 15.92
N LEU A 429 17.11 3.96 14.66
CA LEU A 429 15.81 4.34 14.12
C LEU A 429 14.67 3.67 14.91
N ASP A 430 14.89 2.47 15.48
CA ASP A 430 13.89 1.81 16.35
C ASP A 430 13.55 2.69 17.56
N ALA A 431 14.55 3.38 18.13
CA ALA A 431 14.31 4.33 19.22
C ALA A 431 13.50 5.55 18.76
N LEU A 432 13.76 6.05 17.56
CA LEU A 432 12.98 7.14 16.95
C LEU A 432 11.53 6.73 16.72
N MET A 433 11.28 5.58 16.08
CA MET A 433 9.92 5.10 15.83
C MET A 433 9.17 4.80 17.12
N ARG A 434 9.85 4.28 18.14
CA ARG A 434 9.24 4.10 19.48
C ARG A 434 8.87 5.43 20.12
N GLN A 435 9.68 6.48 19.98
CA GLN A 435 9.33 7.81 20.47
C GLN A 435 8.16 8.42 19.70
N MET A 436 8.14 8.29 18.37
CA MET A 436 7.00 8.70 17.54
C MET A 436 5.71 7.97 17.96
N TRP A 437 5.78 6.67 18.24
CA TRP A 437 4.67 5.90 18.78
C TRP A 437 4.19 6.45 20.12
N LEU A 438 5.09 6.65 21.09
CA LEU A 438 4.70 7.11 22.43
C LEU A 438 4.14 8.54 22.44
N GLN A 439 4.67 9.43 21.59
CA GLN A 439 4.30 10.84 21.58
C GLN A 439 3.11 11.16 20.67
N HIS A 440 2.97 10.42 19.56
CA HIS A 440 1.96 10.68 18.53
C HIS A 440 1.01 9.51 18.31
N GLY A 441 1.54 8.30 18.06
CA GLY A 441 0.70 7.16 17.68
C GLY A 441 -0.25 6.67 18.79
N LYS A 442 0.29 6.37 19.98
CA LYS A 442 -0.46 5.87 21.13
C LYS A 442 -1.53 6.85 21.65
N PRO A 443 -1.26 8.16 21.76
CA PRO A 443 -2.29 9.14 22.12
C PRO A 443 -3.15 9.58 20.92
N GLU A 444 -2.92 9.04 19.72
CA GLU A 444 -3.59 9.40 18.46
C GLU A 444 -3.54 10.90 18.17
N ARG A 445 -2.35 11.48 18.35
CA ARG A 445 -2.06 12.88 18.03
C ARG A 445 -1.34 12.94 16.69
N PRO A 446 -1.92 13.56 15.66
CA PRO A 446 -1.23 13.69 14.38
C PRO A 446 0.07 14.50 14.55
N TYR A 447 1.05 14.23 13.69
CA TYR A 447 2.36 14.88 13.72
C TYR A 447 2.57 15.82 12.53
N SER A 448 3.43 16.81 12.72
CA SER A 448 4.01 17.67 11.68
C SER A 448 5.48 17.30 11.40
N LEU A 449 6.08 17.84 10.34
CA LEU A 449 7.52 17.68 10.09
C LEU A 449 8.38 18.19 11.25
N ALA A 450 7.95 19.27 11.92
CA ALA A 450 8.66 19.81 13.08
C ALA A 450 8.70 18.83 14.26
N ASP A 451 7.63 18.03 14.43
CA ASP A 451 7.58 17.00 15.47
C ASP A 451 8.57 15.87 15.17
N ILE A 452 8.66 15.41 13.92
CA ILE A 452 9.66 14.40 13.51
C ILE A 452 11.08 14.93 13.78
N GLN A 453 11.35 16.19 13.41
CA GLN A 453 12.64 16.84 13.67
C GLN A 453 12.95 16.92 15.17
N GLN A 454 11.97 17.27 16.00
CA GLN A 454 12.12 17.35 17.44
C GLN A 454 12.41 15.98 18.05
N VAL A 455 11.71 14.92 17.61
CA VAL A 455 11.98 13.55 18.06
C VAL A 455 13.38 13.11 17.63
N LEU A 456 13.79 13.41 16.39
CA LEU A 456 15.15 13.12 15.91
C LEU A 456 16.21 13.84 16.76
N ALA A 457 16.02 15.11 17.09
CA ALA A 457 16.91 15.87 17.96
C ALA A 457 16.99 15.25 19.36
N SER A 458 15.85 14.82 19.92
CA SER A 458 15.80 14.19 21.23
C SER A 458 16.49 12.83 21.25
N VAL A 459 16.33 12.02 20.21
CA VAL A 459 16.88 10.65 20.14
C VAL A 459 18.38 10.66 19.86
N SER A 460 18.84 11.58 19.02
CA SER A 460 20.27 11.77 18.74
C SER A 460 21.00 12.54 19.85
N GLY A 461 20.27 13.34 20.64
CA GLY A 461 20.87 14.31 21.56
C GLY A 461 21.54 15.49 20.84
N ASP A 462 21.27 15.69 19.55
CA ASP A 462 21.94 16.65 18.69
C ASP A 462 20.93 17.41 17.81
N LYS A 463 20.59 18.62 18.26
CA LYS A 463 19.65 19.49 17.55
C LYS A 463 20.20 19.97 16.20
N THR A 464 21.50 20.24 16.13
CA THR A 464 22.16 20.71 14.90
C THR A 464 22.12 19.63 13.83
N PHE A 465 22.33 18.37 14.19
CA PHE A 465 22.15 17.25 13.28
C PHE A 465 20.72 17.15 12.77
N ALA A 466 19.72 17.23 13.66
CA ALA A 466 18.32 17.18 13.23
C ALA A 466 17.95 18.34 12.30
N GLU A 467 18.42 19.57 12.59
CA GLU A 467 18.25 20.74 11.71
C GLU A 467 18.91 20.50 10.34
N HIS A 468 20.17 20.03 10.31
CA HIS A 468 20.87 19.70 9.06
C HIS A 468 20.14 18.64 8.22
N VAL A 469 19.67 17.57 8.85
CA VAL A 469 18.92 16.50 8.17
C VAL A 469 17.68 17.07 7.47
N PHE A 470 16.92 17.93 8.14
CA PHE A 470 15.70 18.49 7.56
C PHE A 470 16.00 19.48 6.44
N THR A 471 16.91 20.43 6.66
CA THR A 471 17.26 21.43 5.65
C THR A 471 17.93 20.80 4.43
N ASP A 472 18.90 19.89 4.61
CA ASP A 472 19.74 19.43 3.51
C ASP A 472 19.27 18.12 2.88
N TRP A 473 18.58 17.25 3.63
CA TRP A 473 18.21 15.89 3.14
C TRP A 473 16.70 15.69 2.98
N ILE A 474 15.85 16.49 3.63
CA ILE A 474 14.37 16.37 3.51
C ILE A 474 13.79 17.46 2.60
N GLU A 475 14.19 18.71 2.79
CA GLU A 475 13.78 19.82 1.92
C GLU A 475 14.56 19.82 0.61
N GLN A 476 15.87 19.58 0.71
CA GLN A 476 16.79 19.51 -0.42
C GLN A 476 17.11 18.06 -0.79
N PRO A 477 17.63 17.80 -2.00
CA PRO A 477 17.91 16.45 -2.46
C PRO A 477 19.24 15.86 -1.97
N GLY A 478 19.77 16.37 -0.86
CA GLY A 478 21.04 15.95 -0.30
C GLY A 478 21.03 14.51 0.18
N LEU A 479 22.22 13.92 0.20
CA LEU A 479 22.53 12.61 0.77
C LEU A 479 23.90 12.72 1.45
N PRO A 480 24.16 12.00 2.56
CA PRO A 480 25.51 11.91 3.11
C PRO A 480 26.43 11.08 2.20
N ASP A 481 27.70 10.95 2.59
CA ASP A 481 28.64 10.03 1.96
C ASP A 481 28.23 8.57 2.22
N LEU A 482 27.38 8.05 1.35
CA LEU A 482 26.82 6.70 1.43
C LEU A 482 27.90 5.60 1.43
N PRO A 483 28.94 5.63 0.56
CA PRO A 483 30.04 4.68 0.65
C PRO A 483 30.71 4.66 2.03
N ALA A 484 31.03 5.82 2.60
CA ALA A 484 31.65 5.89 3.92
C ALA A 484 30.72 5.39 5.02
N LEU A 485 29.43 5.74 4.96
CA LEU A 485 28.42 5.31 5.92
C LEU A 485 28.23 3.78 5.89
N LEU A 486 28.06 3.18 4.71
CA LEU A 486 27.88 1.74 4.54
C LEU A 486 29.12 0.93 4.96
N ALA A 487 30.33 1.46 4.72
CA ALA A 487 31.58 0.82 5.12
C ALA A 487 31.67 0.62 6.64
N GLN A 488 31.07 1.50 7.43
CA GLN A 488 30.99 1.36 8.90
C GLN A 488 30.18 0.15 9.37
N PHE A 489 29.40 -0.46 8.48
CA PHE A 489 28.59 -1.67 8.71
C PHE A 489 29.09 -2.84 7.84
N GLY A 490 30.31 -2.76 7.32
CA GLY A 490 30.90 -3.83 6.51
C GLY A 490 30.13 -4.09 5.22
N LEU A 491 29.55 -3.03 4.66
CA LEU A 491 28.90 -3.02 3.35
C LEU A 491 29.70 -2.11 2.42
N SER A 492 29.86 -2.50 1.16
CA SER A 492 30.47 -1.67 0.13
C SER A 492 29.44 -1.29 -0.92
N LEU A 493 29.42 0.00 -1.28
CA LEU A 493 28.61 0.53 -2.37
C LEU A 493 29.50 0.80 -3.57
N LYS A 494 29.26 0.10 -4.68
CA LYS A 494 30.08 0.19 -5.90
C LYS A 494 29.20 0.32 -7.11
N GLN A 495 29.61 1.13 -8.08
CA GLN A 495 29.02 1.09 -9.41
C GLN A 495 29.33 -0.25 -10.06
N ARG A 496 28.32 -0.92 -10.62
CA ARG A 496 28.49 -2.16 -11.38
C ARG A 496 29.31 -1.85 -12.63
N GLN A 497 30.41 -2.58 -12.78
CA GLN A 497 31.07 -2.95 -14.04
C GLN A 497 30.80 -2.01 -15.24
N LEU A 498 31.63 -0.96 -15.37
CA LEU A 498 31.62 0.00 -16.49
C LEU A 498 31.97 -0.64 -17.85
N ASP A 499 32.31 -1.94 -17.89
CA ASP A 499 32.65 -2.72 -19.07
C ASP A 499 31.44 -3.34 -19.79
N GLU A 500 30.25 -3.33 -19.17
CA GLU A 500 28.98 -3.66 -19.84
C GLU A 500 28.38 -2.45 -20.54
N ALA A 501 28.05 -2.60 -21.83
CA ALA A 501 27.42 -1.55 -22.61
C ALA A 501 25.99 -1.28 -22.13
N TRP A 502 25.67 -0.01 -21.94
CA TRP A 502 24.39 0.45 -21.43
C TRP A 502 23.88 1.61 -22.28
N ALA A 503 22.57 1.61 -22.55
CA ALA A 503 21.89 2.64 -23.34
C ALA A 503 20.86 3.45 -22.54
N GLY A 504 20.53 3.03 -21.32
CA GLY A 504 19.35 3.49 -20.59
C GLY A 504 18.21 2.47 -20.64
N PRO A 505 17.35 2.43 -19.60
CA PRO A 505 16.06 1.75 -19.72
C PRO A 505 15.24 2.45 -20.82
N LEU A 506 14.59 1.65 -21.65
CA LEU A 506 13.68 2.14 -22.69
C LEU A 506 12.45 1.24 -22.70
N GLN A 507 11.28 1.83 -22.44
CA GLN A 507 10.02 1.10 -22.53
C GLN A 507 9.55 1.12 -23.98
N VAL A 508 9.26 -0.07 -24.51
CA VAL A 508 8.83 -0.25 -25.89
C VAL A 508 7.68 -1.24 -26.01
N THR A 509 6.87 -1.06 -27.06
CA THR A 509 5.81 -2.00 -27.44
C THR A 509 5.92 -2.34 -28.93
N PRO A 510 5.52 -3.54 -29.38
CA PRO A 510 5.48 -3.87 -30.80
C PRO A 510 4.64 -2.87 -31.61
N ALA A 511 5.17 -2.45 -32.76
CA ALA A 511 4.49 -1.57 -33.71
C ALA A 511 4.80 -2.02 -35.16
N ASP A 512 4.13 -1.41 -36.14
CA ASP A 512 4.35 -1.77 -37.54
C ASP A 512 5.80 -1.49 -37.99
N GLY A 513 6.51 -2.56 -38.36
CA GLY A 513 7.89 -2.52 -38.80
C GLY A 513 8.94 -2.25 -37.72
N GLY A 514 8.58 -2.24 -36.43
CA GLY A 514 9.53 -1.91 -35.36
C GLY A 514 9.01 -1.97 -33.93
N LEU A 515 9.68 -1.23 -33.04
CA LEU A 515 9.33 -1.10 -31.62
C LEU A 515 9.03 0.36 -31.29
N GLN A 516 7.80 0.68 -30.89
CA GLN A 516 7.43 2.03 -30.49
C GLN A 516 7.87 2.29 -29.05
N VAL A 517 8.57 3.41 -28.83
CA VAL A 517 8.92 3.91 -27.50
C VAL A 517 7.69 4.46 -26.80
N THR A 518 7.40 3.98 -25.59
CA THR A 518 6.17 4.30 -24.84
C THR A 518 6.35 5.37 -23.77
N SER A 519 7.59 5.70 -23.38
CA SER A 519 7.90 6.74 -22.41
C SER A 519 9.17 7.52 -22.78
N ALA A 520 9.32 8.74 -22.24
CA ALA A 520 10.54 9.52 -22.39
C ALA A 520 11.73 8.74 -21.80
N PRO A 521 12.88 8.63 -22.51
CA PRO A 521 14.06 7.97 -21.96
C PRO A 521 14.61 8.73 -20.75
N LEU A 522 15.38 8.00 -19.92
CA LEU A 522 15.99 8.58 -18.72
C LEU A 522 16.97 9.69 -19.07
N GLN A 523 16.85 10.86 -18.44
CA GLN A 523 17.73 12.00 -18.65
C GLN A 523 19.19 11.60 -18.38
N GLY A 524 20.08 11.96 -19.31
CA GLY A 524 21.49 11.57 -19.27
C GLY A 524 21.80 10.18 -19.83
N SER A 525 20.80 9.35 -20.14
CA SER A 525 21.02 8.08 -20.82
C SER A 525 21.38 8.28 -22.31
N PRO A 526 22.10 7.32 -22.92
CA PRO A 526 22.35 7.33 -24.36
C PRO A 526 21.10 7.50 -25.24
N TRP A 527 19.97 6.87 -24.89
CA TRP A 527 18.72 7.06 -25.64
C TRP A 527 18.25 8.52 -25.63
N PHE A 528 18.28 9.16 -24.46
CA PHE A 528 17.91 10.56 -24.29
C PHE A 528 18.86 11.48 -25.08
N ILE A 529 20.17 11.26 -24.97
CA ILE A 529 21.20 12.04 -25.68
C ILE A 529 21.07 11.89 -27.20
N ALA A 530 20.70 10.69 -27.68
CA ALA A 530 20.48 10.43 -29.10
C ALA A 530 19.20 11.07 -29.66
N GLY A 531 18.38 11.72 -28.83
CA GLY A 531 17.14 12.37 -29.23
C GLY A 531 15.99 11.41 -29.49
N ILE A 532 16.10 10.13 -29.09
CA ILE A 532 14.98 9.20 -29.14
C ILE A 532 13.96 9.61 -28.07
N ASN A 533 12.68 9.62 -28.42
CA ASN A 533 11.62 10.03 -27.52
C ASN A 533 10.37 9.15 -27.71
N GLN A 534 9.38 9.34 -26.84
CA GLN A 534 8.07 8.70 -26.94
C GLN A 534 7.48 8.84 -28.35
N ASP A 535 6.82 7.79 -28.81
CA ASP A 535 6.28 7.58 -30.17
C ASP A 535 7.30 7.33 -31.29
N ALA A 536 8.61 7.43 -31.02
CA ALA A 536 9.58 6.95 -31.99
C ALA A 536 9.42 5.43 -32.17
N VAL A 537 9.25 4.98 -33.41
CA VAL A 537 9.26 3.55 -33.76
C VAL A 537 10.66 3.18 -34.20
N LEU A 538 11.41 2.50 -33.32
CA LEU A 538 12.73 1.98 -33.63
C LEU A 538 12.61 0.90 -34.70
N LEU A 539 13.28 1.09 -35.84
CA LEU A 539 13.28 0.13 -36.96
C LEU A 539 14.55 -0.74 -36.92
N LYS A 540 15.69 -0.13 -36.58
CA LYS A 540 16.99 -0.82 -36.54
C LYS A 540 17.92 -0.15 -35.53
N VAL A 541 18.69 -0.96 -34.81
CA VAL A 541 19.78 -0.51 -33.92
C VAL A 541 21.06 -1.25 -34.30
N GLY A 542 22.06 -0.51 -34.76
CA GLY A 542 23.26 -1.05 -35.38
C GLY A 542 22.92 -1.92 -36.59
N ARG A 543 23.26 -3.21 -36.51
CA ARG A 543 22.94 -4.20 -37.55
C ARG A 543 21.61 -4.92 -37.34
N TYR A 544 20.97 -4.75 -36.19
CA TYR A 544 19.82 -5.54 -35.76
C TYR A 544 18.51 -4.83 -36.13
N PRO A 545 17.64 -5.44 -36.95
CA PRO A 545 16.26 -4.98 -37.10
C PRO A 545 15.50 -5.17 -35.79
N MET A 546 14.68 -4.19 -35.42
CA MET A 546 13.89 -4.21 -34.20
C MET A 546 12.58 -4.97 -34.45
N LYS A 547 12.40 -6.09 -33.75
CA LYS A 547 11.22 -6.95 -33.86
C LYS A 547 10.50 -7.14 -32.54
N ASP A 548 11.29 -7.25 -31.48
CA ASP A 548 10.88 -7.55 -30.11
C ASP A 548 11.94 -6.99 -29.13
N GLN A 549 11.61 -6.96 -27.85
CA GLN A 549 12.54 -6.54 -26.80
C GLN A 549 13.88 -7.29 -26.87
N ALA A 550 13.86 -8.61 -27.16
CA ALA A 550 15.06 -9.42 -27.25
C ALA A 550 16.04 -8.95 -28.34
N SER A 551 15.53 -8.45 -29.47
CA SER A 551 16.34 -7.87 -30.54
C SER A 551 17.05 -6.59 -30.11
N LEU A 552 16.37 -5.74 -29.31
CA LEU A 552 16.94 -4.54 -28.71
C LEU A 552 18.01 -4.89 -27.68
N ASP A 553 17.68 -5.78 -26.74
CA ASP A 553 18.62 -6.25 -25.70
C ASP A 553 19.87 -6.88 -26.32
N LYS A 554 19.70 -7.65 -27.40
CA LYS A 554 20.82 -8.23 -28.16
C LYS A 554 21.66 -7.18 -28.86
N ALA A 555 21.06 -6.10 -29.37
CA ALA A 555 21.80 -5.01 -30.00
C ALA A 555 22.72 -4.29 -29.00
N ILE A 556 22.23 -4.06 -27.78
CA ILE A 556 22.99 -3.40 -26.72
C ILE A 556 24.04 -4.34 -26.10
N SER A 557 23.63 -5.55 -25.68
CA SER A 557 24.53 -6.51 -24.99
C SER A 557 25.69 -7.04 -25.85
N LYS A 558 25.61 -6.95 -27.18
CA LYS A 558 26.70 -7.31 -28.10
C LYS A 558 27.65 -6.16 -28.40
N ALA A 559 27.35 -4.96 -27.93
CA ALA A 559 28.20 -3.79 -28.10
C ALA A 559 29.12 -3.59 -26.89
N LYS A 560 30.06 -2.65 -27.01
CA LYS A 560 30.97 -2.25 -25.92
C LYS A 560 30.63 -0.85 -25.42
N PRO A 561 30.93 -0.52 -24.16
CA PRO A 561 30.91 0.86 -23.70
C PRO A 561 31.71 1.79 -24.63
N GLY A 562 31.19 2.98 -24.90
CA GLY A 562 31.76 3.95 -25.84
C GLY A 562 31.49 3.65 -27.31
N GLN A 563 30.99 2.46 -27.66
CA GLN A 563 30.64 2.13 -29.04
C GLN A 563 29.45 2.97 -29.54
N GLN A 564 29.56 3.44 -30.78
CA GLN A 564 28.48 4.12 -31.47
C GLN A 564 27.69 3.12 -32.33
N LEU A 565 26.36 3.15 -32.20
CA LEU A 565 25.42 2.39 -33.03
C LEU A 565 24.55 3.36 -33.81
N SER A 566 24.41 3.16 -35.12
CA SER A 566 23.39 3.87 -35.91
C SER A 566 22.00 3.38 -35.53
N VAL A 567 21.05 4.29 -35.34
CA VAL A 567 19.65 4.00 -35.03
C VAL A 567 18.80 4.58 -36.13
N SER A 568 18.03 3.74 -36.83
CA SER A 568 16.97 4.21 -37.73
C SER A 568 15.63 4.07 -37.05
N TYR A 569 14.85 5.14 -37.04
CA TYR A 569 13.55 5.17 -36.39
C TYR A 569 12.55 5.95 -37.24
N ARG A 570 11.27 5.67 -37.06
CA ARG A 570 10.17 6.42 -37.67
C ARG A 570 9.51 7.28 -36.62
N TRP A 571 9.20 8.52 -36.97
CA TRP A 571 8.43 9.41 -36.10
C TRP A 571 7.41 10.17 -36.94
N HIS A 572 6.15 10.08 -36.54
CA HIS A 572 5.00 10.66 -37.27
C HIS A 572 4.97 10.37 -38.79
N GLY A 573 5.39 9.18 -39.19
CA GLY A 573 5.36 8.72 -40.58
C GLY A 573 6.62 9.01 -41.41
N GLU A 574 7.58 9.74 -40.84
CA GLU A 574 8.85 10.03 -41.48
C GLU A 574 9.98 9.21 -40.87
N ASP A 575 10.89 8.73 -41.71
CA ASP A 575 12.05 7.93 -41.28
C ASP A 575 13.26 8.84 -41.02
N TYR A 576 13.87 8.66 -39.86
CA TYR A 576 15.01 9.43 -39.36
C TYR A 576 16.17 8.49 -39.01
N GLN A 577 17.37 9.07 -38.87
CA GLN A 577 18.55 8.38 -38.36
C GLN A 577 19.24 9.22 -37.28
N THR A 578 19.72 8.54 -36.24
CA THR A 578 20.55 9.14 -35.19
C THR A 578 21.69 8.19 -34.82
N THR A 579 22.61 8.65 -33.97
CA THR A 579 23.71 7.86 -33.43
C THR A 579 23.54 7.68 -31.93
N LEU A 580 23.54 6.43 -31.50
CA LEU A 580 23.48 6.03 -30.10
C LEU A 580 24.90 5.74 -29.60
N GLN A 581 25.44 6.59 -28.74
CA GLN A 581 26.74 6.37 -28.10
C GLN A 581 26.53 5.66 -26.75
N LEU A 582 26.88 4.38 -26.69
CA LEU A 582 26.70 3.59 -25.47
C LEU A 582 27.67 4.00 -24.38
N GLN A 583 27.25 3.84 -23.12
CA GLN A 583 28.04 4.13 -21.93
C GLN A 583 28.28 2.85 -21.13
N GLY A 584 29.13 2.92 -20.11
CA GLY A 584 29.20 1.86 -19.10
C GLY A 584 27.95 1.88 -18.23
N ASN A 585 27.52 0.72 -17.72
CA ASN A 585 26.33 0.61 -16.87
C ASN A 585 26.51 1.43 -15.56
N PRO A 586 25.70 2.48 -15.32
CA PRO A 586 25.88 3.35 -14.16
C PRO A 586 25.20 2.83 -12.89
N SER A 587 24.67 1.59 -12.91
CA SER A 587 23.98 1.00 -11.76
C SER A 587 24.88 0.83 -10.56
N TRP A 588 24.30 0.89 -9.37
CA TRP A 588 24.97 0.69 -8.10
C TRP A 588 24.66 -0.69 -7.54
N SER A 589 25.58 -1.21 -6.74
CA SER A 589 25.43 -2.46 -6.01
C SER A 589 25.96 -2.33 -4.60
N VAL A 590 25.23 -2.88 -3.65
CA VAL A 590 25.71 -3.13 -2.29
C VAL A 590 26.22 -4.55 -2.20
N GLN A 591 27.35 -4.75 -1.55
CA GLN A 591 27.95 -6.05 -1.28
C GLN A 591 28.38 -6.14 0.18
N LEU A 592 28.31 -7.34 0.76
CA LEU A 592 29.03 -7.63 2.00
C LEU A 592 30.53 -7.46 1.74
N ASP A 593 31.21 -6.71 2.61
CA ASP A 593 32.66 -6.59 2.54
C ASP A 593 33.30 -7.72 3.36
N GLU A 594 33.87 -8.71 2.67
CA GLU A 594 34.60 -9.83 3.27
C GLU A 594 35.83 -9.38 4.07
N LYS A 595 36.34 -8.16 3.80
CA LYS A 595 37.49 -7.57 4.50
C LYS A 595 37.04 -6.56 5.58
N ALA A 596 35.75 -6.49 5.88
CA ALA A 596 35.23 -5.60 6.91
C ALA A 596 35.90 -5.85 8.26
N SER A 597 36.15 -4.78 9.00
CA SER A 597 36.65 -4.91 10.37
C SER A 597 35.64 -5.62 11.28
N ASN A 598 36.13 -6.31 12.32
CA ASN A 598 35.27 -6.94 13.33
C ASN A 598 34.28 -5.96 13.96
N ALA A 599 34.65 -4.69 14.11
CA ALA A 599 33.76 -3.65 14.63
C ALA A 599 32.60 -3.36 13.67
N ALA A 600 32.87 -3.31 12.37
CA ALA A 600 31.86 -3.06 11.35
C ALA A 600 30.89 -4.24 11.21
N VAL A 601 31.41 -5.48 11.24
CA VAL A 601 30.59 -6.70 11.27
C VAL A 601 29.69 -6.71 12.51
N LYS A 602 30.26 -6.44 13.70
CA LYS A 602 29.47 -6.38 14.94
C LYS A 602 28.35 -5.33 14.90
N ARG A 603 28.58 -4.17 14.27
CA ARG A 603 27.55 -3.15 14.08
C ARG A 603 26.43 -3.63 13.16
N ARG A 604 26.77 -4.27 12.04
CA ARG A 604 25.80 -4.88 11.12
C ARG A 604 24.99 -5.97 11.79
N ASP A 605 25.65 -6.86 12.51
CA ASP A 605 24.97 -7.95 13.22
C ASP A 605 24.01 -7.38 14.27
N ALA A 606 24.40 -6.33 15.00
CA ALA A 606 23.50 -5.66 15.95
C ALA A 606 22.31 -4.96 15.26
N TRP A 607 22.49 -4.45 14.04
CA TRP A 607 21.43 -3.87 13.23
C TRP A 607 20.42 -4.93 12.75
N TRP A 608 20.91 -6.05 12.23
CA TRP A 608 20.11 -7.14 11.66
C TRP A 608 19.60 -8.16 12.67
N ARG A 609 20.07 -8.11 13.91
CA ARG A 609 19.62 -9.03 14.97
C ARG A 609 18.13 -8.81 15.26
N SER A 610 17.44 -9.93 15.45
CA SER A 610 16.10 -9.97 16.05
C SER A 610 16.03 -9.11 17.31
N GLN A 611 14.95 -8.34 17.41
CA GLN A 611 14.58 -7.55 18.59
C GLN A 611 13.50 -8.25 19.42
N ALA A 612 12.85 -9.29 18.88
CA ALA A 612 11.88 -10.12 19.57
C ALA A 612 12.59 -11.19 20.41
N GLN A 613 13.17 -10.80 21.55
CA GLN A 613 13.75 -11.72 22.55
C GLN A 613 12.87 -11.91 23.76
#